data_AF-A0AAE8ZQK2-F1
#
_entry.id   AF-A0AAE8ZQK2-F1
#
_cell.length_a   1.000
_cell.length_b   1.000
_cell.length_c   1.000
_cell.angle_alpha   90.00
_cell.angle_beta   90.00
_cell.angle_gamma   90.00
#
_symmetry.space_group_name_H-M   'P 1'
#
loop_
_entity.id
_entity.type
_entity.pdbx_description
1 polymer ?
#
loop_
_entity_poly.entity_id
_entity_poly.type
_entity_poly.pdbx_seq_one_letter_code
_entity_poly.pdbx_strand_id
1 'polypeptide(L)'
;MQTRWKIANKVFDFVNAHLFHDESNLAPIHDNPTLYSENRKRALDFVLSELSAMENGCTPMLFVFGDLNFRLDSRSFLNRLTESTNPHSVEQEQMGSLADGLQAQNGNLQVAAHPSENLRRTVSAIEFRRDSDSDDSQNSCVLRIEKKKFDYFNHKKLLDDWKSYRDDDKEAESFKSMFEMNINFPPTYPWSEDPENSETLMKTRAPAWCDRVLMNKAAFSFVKDGEPAYKSFGMETCTGDHKPVMLAFNI
;
A
#
# COMPACT_ATOMS: atom_id res chain seq x y z
N MET A 1 -7.88 -17.70 3.35
CA MET A 1 -7.92 -19.07 3.96
C MET A 1 -8.12 -18.91 5.46
N GLN A 2 -9.03 -19.66 6.08
CA GLN A 2 -9.22 -19.67 7.54
C GLN A 2 -8.94 -21.07 8.09
N THR A 3 -8.27 -21.15 9.24
CA THR A 3 -8.16 -22.38 10.03
C THR A 3 -8.43 -22.10 11.50
N ARG A 4 -9.05 -23.05 12.21
CA ARG A 4 -9.37 -22.96 13.64
C ARG A 4 -8.70 -24.08 14.42
N TRP A 5 -8.00 -23.72 15.47
CA TRP A 5 -7.19 -24.62 16.27
C TRP A 5 -7.63 -24.55 17.74
N LYS A 6 -7.73 -25.70 18.41
CA LYS A 6 -7.97 -25.78 19.85
C LYS A 6 -6.76 -26.36 20.56
N ILE A 7 -6.06 -25.54 21.33
CA ILE A 7 -4.83 -25.90 22.05
C ILE A 7 -5.03 -25.58 23.53
N ALA A 8 -4.82 -26.55 24.43
CA ALA A 8 -4.96 -26.37 25.88
C ALA A 8 -6.25 -25.63 26.30
N ASN A 9 -7.38 -26.01 25.68
CA ASN A 9 -8.71 -25.43 25.84
C ASN A 9 -8.90 -23.97 25.38
N LYS A 10 -7.89 -23.38 24.71
CA LYS A 10 -7.99 -22.10 24.02
C LYS A 10 -8.28 -22.32 22.54
N VAL A 11 -9.07 -21.43 21.94
CA VAL A 11 -9.44 -21.49 20.52
C VAL A 11 -8.77 -20.33 19.79
N PHE A 12 -8.07 -20.65 18.70
CA PHE A 12 -7.32 -19.73 17.85
C PHE A 12 -7.85 -19.81 16.43
N ASP A 13 -8.14 -18.65 15.85
CA ASP A 13 -8.51 -18.48 14.46
C ASP A 13 -7.41 -17.77 13.69
N PHE A 14 -6.97 -18.42 12.63
CA PHE A 14 -5.91 -17.95 11.75
C PHE A 14 -6.50 -17.71 10.37
N VAL A 15 -6.53 -16.43 9.95
CA VAL A 15 -7.10 -15.99 8.70
C VAL A 15 -6.00 -15.37 7.85
N ASN A 16 -5.58 -16.08 6.80
CA ASN A 16 -4.74 -15.51 5.76
C ASN A 16 -5.61 -14.73 4.77
N ALA A 17 -5.38 -13.41 4.69
CA ALA A 17 -6.03 -12.47 3.80
C ALA A 17 -5.01 -11.85 2.84
N HIS A 18 -5.41 -11.73 1.57
CA HIS A 18 -4.68 -11.01 0.54
C HIS A 18 -5.60 -9.93 0.00
N LEU A 19 -5.35 -8.67 0.35
CA LEU A 19 -6.14 -7.54 -0.12
C LEU A 19 -5.58 -7.00 -1.44
N PHE A 20 -6.41 -6.39 -2.26
CA PHE A 20 -5.98 -5.90 -3.56
C PHE A 20 -4.91 -4.80 -3.42
N HIS A 21 -3.99 -4.78 -4.38
CA HIS A 21 -2.94 -3.79 -4.49
C HIS A 21 -3.42 -2.52 -5.21
N ASP A 22 -2.70 -1.42 -5.04
CA ASP A 22 -2.94 -0.20 -5.82
C ASP A 22 -2.60 -0.44 -7.30
N GLU A 23 -3.46 -0.02 -8.22
CA GLU A 23 -3.19 -0.10 -9.65
C GLU A 23 -2.19 0.98 -10.10
N SER A 24 -2.28 2.18 -9.50
CA SER A 24 -1.55 3.39 -9.91
C SER A 24 -0.90 4.10 -8.71
N ASN A 25 0.38 4.49 -8.84
CA ASN A 25 1.00 5.40 -7.86
C ASN A 25 0.46 6.83 -7.96
N LEU A 26 -0.15 7.19 -9.10
CA LEU A 26 -0.64 8.55 -9.35
C LEU A 26 -2.04 8.78 -8.78
N ALA A 27 -2.88 7.75 -8.73
CA ALA A 27 -4.27 7.90 -8.30
C ALA A 27 -4.41 8.44 -6.86
N PRO A 28 -3.59 8.01 -5.87
CA PRO A 28 -3.62 8.59 -4.53
C PRO A 28 -3.14 10.05 -4.45
N ILE A 29 -2.41 10.52 -5.46
CA ILE A 29 -1.82 11.86 -5.48
C ILE A 29 -2.75 12.85 -6.19
N HIS A 30 -3.33 12.44 -7.33
CA HIS A 30 -4.01 13.35 -8.25
C HIS A 30 -5.53 13.14 -8.34
N ASP A 31 -6.04 11.94 -8.00
CA ASP A 31 -7.45 11.59 -8.18
C ASP A 31 -8.19 11.52 -6.83
N ASN A 32 -7.85 10.52 -6.01
CA ASN A 32 -8.48 10.29 -4.72
C ASN A 32 -7.48 9.62 -3.75
N PRO A 33 -6.96 10.37 -2.75
CA PRO A 33 -5.98 9.87 -1.79
C PRO A 33 -6.38 8.65 -0.98
N THR A 34 -7.68 8.44 -0.77
CA THR A 34 -8.19 7.37 0.09
C THR A 34 -8.82 6.22 -0.70
N LEU A 35 -8.85 6.28 -2.04
CA LEU A 35 -9.56 5.30 -2.88
C LEU A 35 -9.16 3.85 -2.58
N TYR A 36 -7.85 3.56 -2.61
CA TYR A 36 -7.36 2.21 -2.40
C TYR A 36 -7.43 1.79 -0.92
N SER A 37 -7.06 2.67 0.01
CA SER A 37 -7.12 2.35 1.44
C SER A 37 -8.56 2.13 1.93
N GLU A 38 -9.54 2.91 1.46
CA GLU A 38 -10.96 2.70 1.76
C GLU A 38 -11.50 1.41 1.15
N ASN A 39 -11.10 1.07 -0.08
CA ASN A 39 -11.49 -0.20 -0.68
C ASN A 39 -10.93 -1.38 0.13
N ARG A 40 -9.68 -1.30 0.61
CA ARG A 40 -9.05 -2.35 1.44
C ARG A 40 -9.74 -2.45 2.78
N LYS A 41 -10.08 -1.29 3.36
CA LYS A 41 -10.90 -1.20 4.56
C LYS A 41 -12.25 -1.89 4.39
N ARG A 42 -13.00 -1.57 3.35
CA ARG A 42 -14.30 -2.21 3.06
C ARG A 42 -14.18 -3.72 2.90
N ALA A 43 -13.16 -4.18 2.17
CA ALA A 43 -12.92 -5.60 1.97
C ALA A 43 -12.60 -6.34 3.29
N LEU A 44 -11.71 -5.78 4.11
CA LEU A 44 -11.36 -6.39 5.38
C LEU A 44 -12.48 -6.28 6.42
N ASP A 45 -13.21 -5.15 6.49
CA ASP A 45 -14.39 -5.00 7.34
C ASP A 45 -15.44 -6.08 7.03
N PHE A 46 -15.68 -6.36 5.74
CA PHE A 46 -16.59 -7.44 5.33
C PHE A 46 -16.12 -8.81 5.84
N VAL A 47 -14.84 -9.14 5.69
CA VAL A 47 -14.29 -10.40 6.23
C VAL A 47 -14.47 -10.47 7.74
N LEU A 48 -14.18 -9.38 8.47
CA LEU A 48 -14.33 -9.32 9.92
C LEU A 48 -15.79 -9.45 10.36
N SER A 49 -16.74 -8.86 9.62
CA SER A 49 -18.17 -8.97 9.93
C SER A 49 -18.69 -10.39 9.74
N GLU A 50 -18.29 -11.06 8.65
CA GLU A 50 -18.68 -12.45 8.39
C GLU A 50 -18.14 -13.39 9.47
N LEU A 51 -16.87 -13.25 9.85
CA LEU A 51 -16.27 -14.03 10.94
C LEU A 51 -17.03 -13.82 12.26
N SER A 52 -17.36 -12.58 12.60
CA SER A 52 -18.10 -12.27 13.82
C SER A 52 -19.53 -12.83 13.79
N ALA A 53 -20.20 -12.83 12.64
CA ALA A 53 -21.57 -13.34 12.51
C ALA A 53 -21.63 -14.86 12.72
N MET A 54 -20.57 -15.59 12.36
CA MET A 54 -20.48 -17.04 12.54
C MET A 54 -20.33 -17.47 14.02
N GLU A 55 -20.03 -16.54 14.93
CA GLU A 55 -19.50 -16.89 16.26
C GLU A 55 -20.50 -16.91 17.41
N ASN A 56 -21.80 -16.70 17.16
CA ASN A 56 -22.88 -16.86 18.14
C ASN A 56 -22.57 -16.27 19.55
N GLY A 57 -21.79 -15.18 19.61
CA GLY A 57 -21.42 -14.48 20.84
C GLY A 57 -20.13 -14.92 21.54
N CYS A 58 -19.35 -15.87 21.02
CA CYS A 58 -18.05 -16.25 21.56
C CYS A 58 -16.95 -16.13 20.51
N THR A 59 -16.28 -14.96 20.49
CA THR A 59 -15.16 -14.72 19.57
C THR A 59 -13.87 -15.34 20.11
N PRO A 60 -13.26 -16.31 19.40
CA PRO A 60 -11.98 -16.89 19.74
C PRO A 60 -10.87 -15.85 19.56
N MET A 61 -9.64 -16.22 19.89
CA MET A 61 -8.48 -15.39 19.59
C MET A 61 -8.28 -15.36 18.07
N LEU A 62 -8.52 -14.21 17.45
CA LEU A 62 -8.46 -14.04 15.99
C LEU A 62 -7.14 -13.38 15.58
N PHE A 63 -6.48 -14.00 14.60
CA PHE A 63 -5.27 -13.54 13.93
C PHE A 63 -5.58 -13.40 12.44
N VAL A 64 -5.53 -12.19 11.92
CA VAL A 64 -5.62 -11.90 10.47
C VAL A 64 -4.23 -11.54 9.99
N PHE A 65 -3.71 -12.25 9.01
CA PHE A 65 -2.35 -12.02 8.49
C PHE A 65 -2.29 -12.21 6.98
N GLY A 66 -1.16 -11.84 6.39
CA GLY A 66 -0.88 -11.97 4.96
C GLY A 66 -0.51 -10.65 4.32
N ASP A 67 -0.57 -10.61 2.99
CA ASP A 67 -0.38 -9.38 2.21
C ASP A 67 -1.65 -8.53 2.26
N LEU A 68 -1.72 -7.64 3.25
CA LEU A 68 -2.82 -6.70 3.39
C LEU A 68 -2.67 -5.52 2.43
N ASN A 69 -1.56 -5.40 1.69
CA ASN A 69 -1.30 -4.35 0.72
C ASN A 69 -1.44 -2.92 1.27
N PHE A 70 -1.34 -2.73 2.60
CA PHE A 70 -1.37 -1.42 3.23
C PHE A 70 -0.20 -0.56 2.76
N ARG A 71 -0.46 0.73 2.51
CA ARG A 71 0.49 1.69 1.98
C ARG A 71 0.67 2.86 2.95
N LEU A 72 1.73 3.63 2.74
CA LEU A 72 1.96 4.87 3.46
C LEU A 72 0.92 5.92 3.06
N ASP A 73 0.63 6.84 3.98
CA ASP A 73 -0.09 8.07 3.69
C ASP A 73 0.71 8.87 2.67
N SER A 74 0.24 8.83 1.41
CA SER A 74 0.93 9.43 0.26
C SER A 74 1.25 10.90 0.51
N ARG A 75 0.36 11.65 1.17
CA ARG A 75 0.53 13.08 1.37
C ARG A 75 1.66 13.38 2.35
N SER A 76 1.61 12.81 3.56
CA SER A 76 2.64 13.08 4.56
C SER A 76 3.97 12.45 4.17
N PHE A 77 3.97 11.28 3.55
CA PHE A 77 5.18 10.64 3.04
C PHE A 77 5.86 11.45 1.94
N LEU A 78 5.13 11.89 0.92
CA LEU A 78 5.71 12.68 -0.17
C LEU A 78 6.27 14.00 0.34
N ASN A 79 5.53 14.71 1.19
CA ASN A 79 6.01 15.96 1.79
C ASN A 79 7.36 15.81 2.48
N ARG A 80 7.63 14.68 3.16
CA ARG A 80 8.94 14.40 3.77
C ARG A 80 10.04 14.22 2.74
N LEU A 81 9.77 13.54 1.63
CA LEU A 81 10.75 13.29 0.58
C LEU A 81 11.05 14.52 -0.27
N THR A 82 10.11 15.47 -0.33
CA THR A 82 10.07 16.54 -1.32
C THR A 82 10.09 17.95 -0.71
N GLU A 83 10.47 18.09 0.57
CA GLU A 83 10.38 19.33 1.36
C GLU A 83 11.02 20.57 0.68
N SER A 84 12.11 20.38 -0.07
CA SER A 84 12.82 21.46 -0.78
C SER A 84 12.74 21.33 -2.31
N THR A 85 11.57 20.93 -2.83
CA THR A 85 11.37 20.70 -4.27
C THR A 85 10.02 21.21 -4.74
N ASN A 86 9.90 21.46 -6.04
CA ASN A 86 8.67 21.90 -6.69
C ASN A 86 8.08 20.77 -7.57
N PRO A 87 6.77 20.47 -7.46
CA PRO A 87 6.11 19.46 -8.26
C PRO A 87 5.88 19.95 -9.70
N HIS A 88 6.15 19.09 -10.67
CA HIS A 88 5.97 19.31 -12.10
C HIS A 88 5.19 18.14 -12.70
N SER A 89 3.98 18.40 -13.19
CA SER A 89 3.17 17.39 -13.87
C SER A 89 3.60 17.21 -15.32
N VAL A 90 3.74 15.96 -15.75
CA VAL A 90 3.99 15.58 -17.15
C VAL A 90 2.71 15.03 -17.74
N GLU A 91 2.12 15.76 -18.68
CA GLU A 91 0.88 15.37 -19.36
C GLU A 91 1.21 14.51 -20.60
N GLN A 92 0.42 13.46 -20.85
CA GLN A 92 0.41 12.78 -22.14
C GLN A 92 -0.92 13.01 -22.85
N GLU A 93 -0.84 13.24 -24.15
CA GLU A 93 -1.99 13.29 -25.04
C GLU A 93 -2.41 11.85 -25.37
N GLN A 94 -3.63 11.46 -25.00
CA GLN A 94 -4.25 10.24 -25.51
C GLN A 94 -5.36 10.62 -26.50
N MET A 95 -5.27 10.11 -27.73
CA MET A 95 -6.43 10.07 -28.63
C MET A 95 -7.47 9.13 -28.02
N GLY A 96 -8.66 9.65 -27.72
CA GLY A 96 -9.75 8.87 -27.14
C GLY A 96 -10.22 7.77 -28.09
N SER A 97 -10.11 6.50 -27.68
CA SER A 97 -10.75 5.39 -28.38
C SER A 97 -12.25 5.41 -28.07
N LEU A 98 -13.07 5.53 -29.12
CA LEU A 98 -14.53 5.37 -29.10
C LEU A 98 -14.93 3.95 -28.66
N ALA A 99 -14.95 3.67 -27.36
CA ALA A 99 -15.46 2.40 -26.84
C ALA A 99 -16.37 2.52 -25.60
N ASP A 100 -16.65 3.73 -25.12
CA ASP A 100 -17.72 3.98 -24.13
C ASP A 100 -19.01 4.36 -24.88
N GLY A 101 -19.72 3.34 -25.36
CA GLY A 101 -20.91 3.52 -26.18
C GLY A 101 -21.91 2.39 -26.06
N LEU A 102 -22.33 2.06 -24.83
CA LEU A 102 -23.58 1.30 -24.62
C LEU A 102 -24.37 1.91 -23.46
N GLN A 103 -25.12 2.97 -23.75
CA GLN A 103 -26.36 3.27 -23.03
C GLN A 103 -27.49 3.63 -24.00
N ALA A 104 -28.56 2.84 -23.86
CA ALA A 104 -29.96 2.97 -24.28
C ALA A 104 -30.37 4.10 -25.24
N GLN A 105 -31.04 3.67 -26.33
CA GLN A 105 -31.89 4.50 -27.17
C GLN A 105 -33.03 5.15 -26.36
N ASN A 106 -33.24 6.46 -26.54
CA ASN A 106 -34.52 7.03 -27.01
C ASN A 106 -34.47 8.57 -27.12
N GLY A 107 -34.78 9.09 -28.32
CA GLY A 107 -35.44 10.40 -28.50
C GLY A 107 -34.61 11.57 -29.05
N ASN A 108 -34.70 11.78 -30.37
CA ASN A 108 -34.71 13.06 -31.12
C ASN A 108 -34.03 14.32 -30.55
N LEU A 109 -32.95 14.80 -31.19
CA LEU A 109 -32.87 16.07 -31.97
C LEU A 109 -31.42 16.56 -32.24
N GLN A 110 -31.24 17.04 -33.48
CA GLN A 110 -30.29 18.04 -33.99
C GLN A 110 -28.82 17.68 -34.22
N VAL A 111 -28.43 17.90 -35.48
CA VAL A 111 -27.07 17.93 -36.03
C VAL A 111 -26.40 19.24 -35.60
N ALA A 112 -25.28 19.16 -34.88
CA ALA A 112 -24.35 20.27 -34.71
C ALA A 112 -22.90 19.76 -34.89
N ALA A 113 -22.22 20.45 -35.81
CA ALA A 113 -20.79 20.60 -36.07
C ALA A 113 -19.76 19.79 -35.25
N HIS A 114 -18.83 19.17 -36.00
CA HIS A 114 -17.47 18.74 -35.66
C HIS A 114 -17.25 17.95 -34.35
N PRO A 115 -16.69 16.72 -34.40
CA PRO A 115 -16.15 16.11 -33.20
C PRO A 115 -14.87 16.88 -32.85
N SER A 116 -14.96 17.88 -31.99
CA SER A 116 -13.81 18.25 -31.19
C SER A 116 -13.44 17.01 -30.40
N GLU A 117 -12.36 16.33 -30.82
CA GLU A 117 -11.70 15.32 -30.01
C GLU A 117 -11.57 15.88 -28.59
N ASN A 118 -12.34 15.33 -27.65
CA ASN A 118 -12.18 15.66 -26.25
C ASN A 118 -10.84 15.05 -25.82
N LEU A 119 -9.76 15.79 -26.06
CA LEU A 119 -8.40 15.45 -25.68
C LEU A 119 -8.35 15.46 -24.15
N ARG A 120 -8.61 14.31 -23.53
CA ARG A 120 -8.51 14.17 -22.07
C ARG A 120 -7.03 14.09 -21.72
N ARG A 121 -6.43 15.23 -21.40
CA ARG A 121 -5.06 15.26 -20.86
C ARG A 121 -5.04 14.46 -19.57
N THR A 122 -4.23 13.43 -19.55
CA THR A 122 -4.06 12.56 -18.38
C THR A 122 -2.65 12.76 -17.87
N VAL A 123 -2.50 12.99 -16.57
CA VAL A 123 -1.18 13.10 -15.94
C VAL A 123 -0.48 11.75 -16.04
N SER A 124 0.63 11.72 -16.75
CA SER A 124 1.43 10.51 -17.01
C SER A 124 2.56 10.33 -16.00
N ALA A 125 3.08 11.45 -15.47
CA ALA A 125 4.06 11.46 -14.41
C ALA A 125 3.95 12.73 -13.54
N ILE A 126 4.46 12.65 -12.32
CA ILE A 126 4.73 13.79 -11.45
C ILE A 126 6.20 13.75 -11.07
N GLU A 127 6.90 14.86 -11.26
CA GLU A 127 8.30 15.01 -10.89
C GLU A 127 8.48 16.08 -9.83
N PHE A 128 9.25 15.77 -8.80
CA PHE A 128 9.67 16.72 -7.79
C PHE A 128 11.11 17.13 -8.09
N ARG A 129 11.32 18.41 -8.40
CA ARG A 129 12.62 18.93 -8.82
C ARG A 129 13.11 20.01 -7.85
N ARG A 130 14.42 20.01 -7.55
CA ARG A 130 15.04 21.13 -6.81
C ARG A 130 15.10 22.36 -7.71
N ASP A 131 14.98 23.53 -7.09
CA ASP A 131 15.34 24.78 -7.77
C ASP A 131 16.86 24.79 -7.98
N SER A 132 17.30 24.85 -9.24
CA SER A 132 18.72 24.93 -9.59
C SER A 132 19.03 26.24 -10.31
N ASP A 133 20.03 26.97 -9.81
CA ASP A 133 20.61 28.13 -10.50
C ASP A 133 21.53 27.73 -11.68
N SER A 134 21.65 26.43 -11.98
CA SER A 134 22.50 25.88 -13.06
C SER A 134 21.70 25.00 -14.01
N ASP A 135 22.07 25.04 -15.29
CA ASP A 135 21.37 24.52 -16.46
C ASP A 135 21.33 22.97 -16.56
N ASP A 136 21.76 22.26 -15.51
CA ASP A 136 21.88 20.80 -15.50
C ASP A 136 20.56 20.12 -15.08
N SER A 137 19.53 20.39 -15.87
CA SER A 137 18.12 19.99 -15.66
C SER A 137 17.89 18.49 -15.44
N GLN A 138 18.85 17.62 -15.79
CA GLN A 138 18.74 16.18 -15.58
C GLN A 138 19.01 15.76 -14.13
N ASN A 139 19.82 16.52 -13.37
CA ASN A 139 20.22 16.18 -11.99
C ASN A 139 19.34 16.83 -10.91
N SER A 140 18.35 17.65 -11.29
CA SER A 140 17.45 18.32 -10.34
C SER A 140 16.29 17.44 -9.87
N CYS A 141 15.98 16.34 -10.58
CA CYS A 141 14.86 15.45 -10.22
C CYS A 141 15.18 14.62 -8.97
N VAL A 142 14.38 14.83 -7.92
CA VAL A 142 14.47 14.14 -6.62
C VAL A 142 13.57 12.91 -6.60
N LEU A 143 12.38 13.03 -7.18
CA LEU A 143 11.40 11.94 -7.22
C LEU A 143 10.58 12.02 -8.50
N ARG A 144 10.50 10.92 -9.24
CA ARG A 144 9.59 10.75 -10.37
C ARG A 144 8.58 9.64 -10.08
N ILE A 145 7.30 9.97 -10.21
CA ILE A 145 6.18 9.05 -9.97
C ILE A 145 5.42 8.87 -11.29
N GLU A 146 5.18 7.63 -11.67
CA GLU A 146 4.32 7.24 -12.79
C GLU A 146 3.39 6.11 -12.32
N LYS A 147 2.43 5.69 -13.14
CA LYS A 147 1.45 4.63 -12.80
C LYS A 147 2.09 3.40 -12.11
N LYS A 148 3.25 2.94 -12.59
CA LYS A 148 3.99 1.78 -12.05
C LYS A 148 5.46 2.09 -11.70
N LYS A 149 5.79 3.37 -11.50
CA LYS A 149 7.15 3.82 -11.19
C LYS A 149 7.15 4.75 -9.97
N PHE A 150 8.11 4.54 -9.08
CA PHE A 150 8.45 5.36 -7.94
C PHE A 150 9.98 5.46 -7.87
N ASP A 151 10.52 6.48 -8.51
CA ASP A 151 11.95 6.64 -8.74
C ASP A 151 12.49 7.81 -7.93
N TYR A 152 12.78 7.51 -6.66
CA TYR A 152 13.50 8.40 -5.77
C TYR A 152 14.99 8.39 -6.08
N PHE A 153 15.66 9.53 -6.05
CA PHE A 153 17.07 9.63 -6.46
C PHE A 153 18.03 8.78 -5.60
N ASN A 154 17.64 8.43 -4.37
CA ASN A 154 18.47 7.67 -3.43
C ASN A 154 17.67 6.62 -2.64
N HIS A 155 17.30 5.51 -3.29
CA HIS A 155 16.57 4.39 -2.65
C HIS A 155 17.31 3.77 -1.46
N LYS A 156 18.64 3.80 -1.45
CA LYS A 156 19.42 3.28 -0.31
C LYS A 156 19.14 4.11 0.94
N LYS A 157 19.22 5.43 0.85
CA LYS A 157 18.85 6.34 1.94
C LYS A 157 17.39 6.17 2.35
N LEU A 158 16.50 5.97 1.37
CA LEU A 158 15.09 5.72 1.64
C LEU A 158 14.89 4.46 2.48
N LEU A 159 15.64 3.39 2.21
CA LEU A 159 15.61 2.18 3.03
C LEU A 159 16.26 2.42 4.40
N ASP A 160 17.46 3.02 4.46
CA ASP A 160 18.19 3.26 5.71
C ASP A 160 17.41 4.15 6.70
N ASP A 161 16.71 5.16 6.20
CA ASP A 161 15.96 6.15 6.98
C ASP A 161 14.50 5.73 7.24
N TRP A 162 14.16 4.43 7.13
CA TRP A 162 12.76 3.97 7.21
C TRP A 162 12.01 4.38 8.47
N LYS A 163 12.72 4.52 9.59
CA LYS A 163 12.12 4.96 10.85
C LYS A 163 11.54 6.37 10.76
N SER A 164 12.06 7.22 9.87
CA SER A 164 11.62 8.62 9.72
C SER A 164 10.23 8.77 9.11
N TYR A 165 9.77 7.76 8.35
CA TYR A 165 8.45 7.72 7.74
C TYR A 165 7.58 6.58 8.26
N ARG A 166 7.98 5.92 9.36
CA ARG A 166 7.18 4.86 9.97
C ARG A 166 5.79 5.36 10.34
N ASP A 167 5.67 6.58 10.84
CA ASP A 167 4.38 7.19 11.22
C ASP A 167 3.46 7.52 10.02
N ASP A 168 3.92 7.30 8.78
CA ASP A 168 3.07 7.40 7.60
C ASP A 168 2.27 6.11 7.32
N ASP A 169 2.64 4.97 7.90
CA ASP A 169 1.85 3.73 7.83
C ASP A 169 0.67 3.79 8.81
N LYS A 170 -0.48 4.27 8.31
CA LYS A 170 -1.68 4.58 9.10
C LYS A 170 -2.89 3.70 8.78
N GLU A 171 -2.85 2.87 7.73
CA GLU A 171 -4.03 2.13 7.28
C GLU A 171 -4.59 1.19 8.36
N ALA A 172 -3.71 0.53 9.13
CA ALA A 172 -4.09 -0.32 10.25
C ALA A 172 -4.93 0.42 11.31
N GLU A 173 -4.74 1.74 11.48
CA GLU A 173 -5.49 2.55 12.45
C GLU A 173 -6.98 2.67 12.11
N SER A 174 -7.37 2.35 10.86
CA SER A 174 -8.75 2.35 10.41
C SER A 174 -9.59 1.22 11.01
N PHE A 175 -8.94 0.21 11.60
CA PHE A 175 -9.57 -0.98 12.19
C PHE A 175 -9.55 -0.92 13.72
N LYS A 176 -10.50 -0.19 14.32
CA LYS A 176 -10.52 0.09 15.77
C LYS A 176 -10.66 -1.15 16.68
N SER A 177 -11.16 -2.27 16.13
CA SER A 177 -11.29 -3.55 16.84
C SER A 177 -10.07 -4.47 16.68
N MET A 178 -9.11 -4.08 15.85
CA MET A 178 -7.91 -4.84 15.54
C MET A 178 -6.67 -4.13 16.10
N PHE A 179 -5.68 -4.91 16.49
CA PHE A 179 -4.47 -4.46 17.16
C PHE A 179 -3.26 -5.16 16.54
N GLU A 180 -2.10 -4.53 16.61
CA GLU A 180 -0.87 -5.04 16.02
C GLU A 180 0.31 -4.81 16.97
N MET A 181 1.26 -5.75 17.00
CA MET A 181 2.52 -5.53 17.74
C MET A 181 3.31 -4.40 17.10
N ASN A 182 4.13 -3.69 17.89
CA ASN A 182 4.95 -2.60 17.36
C ASN A 182 5.89 -3.09 16.25
N ILE A 183 5.81 -2.50 15.07
CA ILE A 183 6.68 -2.80 13.94
C ILE A 183 8.03 -2.12 14.18
N ASN A 184 9.09 -2.90 14.29
CA ASN A 184 10.47 -2.42 14.43
C ASN A 184 11.42 -3.06 13.40
N PHE A 185 10.95 -3.17 12.17
CA PHE A 185 11.69 -3.70 11.01
C PHE A 185 11.39 -2.82 9.78
N PRO A 186 12.29 -2.76 8.78
CA PRO A 186 12.08 -1.95 7.57
C PRO A 186 10.86 -2.41 6.75
N PRO A 187 10.41 -1.62 5.77
CA PRO A 187 9.36 -2.00 4.83
C PRO A 187 9.62 -3.37 4.21
N THR A 188 8.56 -4.15 4.00
CA THR A 188 8.68 -5.51 3.45
C THR A 188 8.54 -5.54 1.93
N TYR A 189 8.24 -4.40 1.31
CA TYR A 189 7.99 -4.25 -0.13
C TYR A 189 8.39 -2.85 -0.61
N PRO A 190 8.86 -2.64 -1.86
CA PRO A 190 9.17 -3.63 -2.90
C PRO A 190 10.67 -3.95 -2.99
N TRP A 191 11.11 -5.10 -2.52
CA TRP A 191 12.53 -5.50 -2.58
C TRP A 191 12.93 -6.00 -3.97
N SER A 192 14.22 -5.91 -4.28
CA SER A 192 14.77 -6.41 -5.54
C SER A 192 14.61 -7.92 -5.67
N GLU A 193 14.12 -8.35 -6.83
CA GLU A 193 14.06 -9.75 -7.25
C GLU A 193 15.34 -10.21 -7.98
N ASP A 194 16.33 -9.33 -8.11
CA ASP A 194 17.64 -9.67 -8.64
C ASP A 194 18.51 -10.29 -7.53
N PRO A 195 18.92 -11.57 -7.63
CA PRO A 195 19.76 -12.22 -6.63
C PRO A 195 21.10 -11.52 -6.40
N GLU A 196 21.64 -10.80 -7.39
CA GLU A 196 22.91 -10.07 -7.27
C GLU A 196 22.74 -8.71 -6.56
N ASN A 197 21.50 -8.25 -6.36
CA ASN A 197 21.17 -6.95 -5.78
C ASN A 197 19.96 -7.01 -4.84
N SER A 198 19.83 -8.10 -4.08
CA SER A 198 18.63 -8.43 -3.28
C SER A 198 18.41 -7.58 -2.03
N GLU A 199 19.40 -6.76 -1.65
CA GLU A 199 19.37 -5.87 -0.48
C GLU A 199 18.86 -4.45 -0.79
N THR A 200 18.31 -4.24 -1.99
CA THR A 200 17.83 -2.94 -2.43
C THR A 200 16.32 -2.95 -2.72
N LEU A 201 15.73 -1.75 -2.73
CA LEU A 201 14.33 -1.56 -3.13
C LEU A 201 14.24 -1.37 -4.65
N MET A 202 13.22 -1.98 -5.25
CA MET A 202 12.82 -1.69 -6.62
C MET A 202 12.18 -0.30 -6.73
N LYS A 203 12.17 0.23 -7.95
CA LYS A 203 11.63 1.54 -8.29
C LYS A 203 10.18 1.49 -8.76
N THR A 204 9.43 0.45 -8.39
CA THR A 204 8.08 0.20 -8.89
C THR A 204 7.01 0.92 -8.05
N ARG A 205 7.20 0.94 -6.72
CA ARG A 205 6.27 1.52 -5.75
C ARG A 205 7.03 2.21 -4.62
N ALA A 206 6.32 3.05 -3.87
CA ALA A 206 6.83 3.54 -2.59
C ALA A 206 7.04 2.36 -1.62
N PRO A 207 8.02 2.43 -0.71
CA PRO A 207 8.20 1.42 0.32
C PRO A 207 6.94 1.30 1.19
N ALA A 208 6.58 0.07 1.59
CA ALA A 208 5.43 -0.17 2.46
C ALA A 208 5.58 -1.43 3.33
N TRP A 209 4.80 -1.47 4.42
CA TRP A 209 4.59 -2.65 5.25
C TRP A 209 3.29 -3.33 4.80
N CYS A 210 3.37 -4.09 3.72
CA CYS A 210 2.23 -4.79 3.13
C CYS A 210 1.87 -6.05 3.93
N ASP A 211 2.87 -6.74 4.47
CA ASP A 211 2.75 -8.03 5.14
C ASP A 211 2.55 -7.83 6.65
N ARG A 212 1.38 -8.21 7.17
CA ARG A 212 0.94 -7.82 8.52
C ARG A 212 0.36 -8.97 9.31
N VAL A 213 0.28 -8.80 10.63
CA VAL A 213 -0.44 -9.67 11.56
C VAL A 213 -1.29 -8.83 12.50
N LEU A 214 -2.57 -8.70 12.17
CA LEU A 214 -3.57 -8.02 12.99
C LEU A 214 -4.27 -9.03 13.91
N MET A 215 -4.59 -8.60 15.12
CA MET A 215 -5.20 -9.43 16.16
C MET A 215 -6.44 -8.75 16.72
N ASN A 216 -7.45 -9.53 17.09
CA ASN A 216 -8.50 -8.97 17.96
C ASN A 216 -7.96 -8.72 19.38
N LYS A 217 -8.74 -8.04 20.22
CA LYS A 217 -8.31 -7.67 21.59
C LYS A 217 -7.86 -8.88 22.42
N ALA A 218 -8.58 -10.00 22.34
CA ALA A 218 -8.27 -11.20 23.11
C ALA A 218 -6.93 -11.84 22.67
N ALA A 219 -6.72 -12.00 21.36
CA ALA A 219 -5.47 -12.49 20.80
C ALA A 219 -4.31 -11.56 21.13
N PHE A 220 -4.48 -10.25 20.98
CA PHE A 220 -3.44 -9.26 21.26
C PHE A 220 -2.96 -9.30 22.72
N SER A 221 -3.90 -9.34 23.68
CA SER A 221 -3.57 -9.47 25.10
C SER A 221 -2.82 -10.77 25.37
N PHE A 222 -3.29 -11.89 24.82
CA PHE A 222 -2.65 -13.19 24.99
C PHE A 222 -1.21 -13.22 24.45
N VAL A 223 -1.00 -12.69 23.24
CA VAL A 223 0.32 -12.60 22.62
C VAL A 223 1.25 -11.69 23.43
N LYS A 224 0.74 -10.57 23.95
CA LYS A 224 1.53 -9.64 24.75
C LYS A 224 2.08 -10.29 26.02
N ASP A 225 1.29 -11.15 26.67
CA ASP A 225 1.71 -11.88 27.87
C ASP A 225 2.70 -13.02 27.54
N GLY A 226 2.73 -13.47 26.28
CA GLY A 226 3.59 -14.54 25.78
C GLY A 226 4.96 -14.10 25.26
N GLU A 227 5.52 -12.99 25.71
CA GLU A 227 6.85 -12.49 25.28
C GLU A 227 7.01 -12.40 23.75
N PRO A 228 6.24 -11.55 23.06
CA PRO A 228 6.12 -11.62 21.62
C PRO A 228 7.37 -11.12 20.89
N ALA A 229 7.67 -11.76 19.76
CA ALA A 229 8.63 -11.30 18.77
C ALA A 229 7.91 -11.07 17.43
N TYR A 230 7.80 -9.80 17.03
CA TYR A 230 7.24 -9.40 15.74
C TYR A 230 8.34 -8.82 14.85
N LYS A 231 8.73 -9.57 13.81
CA LYS A 231 9.93 -9.29 13.02
C LYS A 231 9.71 -9.66 11.56
N SER A 232 10.51 -9.06 10.69
CA SER A 232 10.75 -9.57 9.34
C SER A 232 12.15 -10.17 9.25
N PHE A 233 12.37 -11.12 8.35
CA PHE A 233 13.62 -11.87 8.21
C PHE A 233 13.96 -12.14 6.74
N GLY A 234 15.22 -12.49 6.46
CA GLY A 234 15.69 -12.75 5.09
C GLY A 234 15.83 -11.48 4.25
N MET A 235 16.16 -10.34 4.87
CA MET A 235 16.33 -9.07 4.15
C MET A 235 17.46 -9.16 3.11
N GLU A 236 18.51 -9.88 3.50
CA GLU A 236 19.69 -10.24 2.73
C GLU A 236 19.49 -11.41 1.75
N THR A 237 18.29 -12.00 1.67
CA THR A 237 18.01 -13.13 0.76
C THR A 237 16.97 -12.75 -0.29
N CYS A 238 17.22 -13.08 -1.55
CA CYS A 238 16.24 -12.90 -2.63
C CYS A 238 15.10 -13.91 -2.51
N THR A 239 14.02 -13.54 -1.82
CA THR A 239 12.79 -14.35 -1.67
C THR A 239 11.66 -13.92 -2.61
N GLY A 240 11.87 -12.86 -3.38
CA GLY A 240 10.86 -12.12 -4.13
C GLY A 240 10.85 -10.64 -3.73
N ASP A 241 9.86 -9.91 -4.21
CA ASP A 241 9.68 -8.48 -3.94
C ASP A 241 9.06 -8.19 -2.56
N HIS A 242 8.56 -9.23 -1.89
CA HIS A 242 8.13 -9.21 -0.49
C HIS A 242 9.12 -9.93 0.42
N LYS A 243 9.30 -9.38 1.63
CA LYS A 243 10.08 -10.00 2.71
C LYS A 243 9.18 -10.66 3.75
N PRO A 244 9.46 -11.91 4.17
CA PRO A 244 8.65 -12.62 5.16
C PRO A 244 8.48 -11.87 6.48
N VAL A 245 7.29 -11.97 7.08
CA VAL A 245 6.97 -11.43 8.42
C VAL A 245 6.56 -12.56 9.35
N MET A 246 7.02 -12.50 10.59
CA MET A 246 6.77 -13.50 11.62
C MET A 246 6.31 -12.83 12.92
N LEU A 247 5.26 -13.40 13.52
CA LEU A 247 4.89 -13.19 14.91
C LEU A 247 5.08 -14.50 15.68
N ALA A 248 5.92 -14.49 16.72
CA ALA A 248 6.14 -15.61 17.63
C ALA A 248 5.82 -15.20 19.07
N PHE A 249 5.29 -16.13 19.88
CA PHE A 249 4.94 -15.93 21.30
C PHE A 249 4.81 -17.28 22.01
N ASN A 250 4.91 -17.27 23.34
CA ASN A 250 4.72 -18.40 24.25
C ASN A 250 3.23 -18.61 24.59
N ILE A 251 2.80 -19.87 24.79
CA ILE A 251 1.40 -20.28 25.05
C ILE A 251 1.22 -20.83 26.45
#